data_AF-A0A7K9LQ70-F1
#
_entry.id   AF-A0A7K9LQ70-F1
#
_cell.length_a   1.000
_cell.length_b   1.000
_cell.length_c   1.000
_cell.angle_alpha   90.00
_cell.angle_beta   90.00
_cell.angle_gamma   90.00
#
_symmetry.space_group_name_H-M   'P 1'
#
loop_
_entity.id
_entity.type
_entity.pdbx_description
1 polymer ?
#
loop_
_entity_poly.entity_id
_entity_poly.type
_entity_poly.pdbx_seq_one_letter_code
_entity_poly.pdbx_strand_id
1 'polypeptide(L)'
;METLVREKGVNSFQMFMTYKDLYMLRDSELYQVLRACRDIGAIARVHAENGELVAEGAKEALDLGITGPEGIEISRPEELEAEATHRVITIANRTHCPVYLVNVSSMSAGDVIAAAKMQGKVVYAETTTAHATLTGLHYYHQDWFHAAAYVTVPPLRLDTNTSAYLMSLLAKGTPCGCSTHPPPAWVLISLGTLFPRHPVVWVPHFLGASSPGRLAPWVPRTPMVWVHHSLDTEL
;
A
#
# COMPACT_ATOMS: atom_id res chain seq x y z
N MET A 1 -14.79 -13.31 -8.93
CA MET A 1 -14.19 -12.30 -9.85
C MET A 1 -15.04 -12.16 -11.11
N GLU A 2 -15.32 -13.24 -11.84
CA GLU A 2 -16.11 -13.19 -13.09
C GLU A 2 -17.46 -12.47 -13.00
N THR A 3 -18.30 -12.80 -12.00
CA THR A 3 -19.59 -12.11 -11.77
C THR A 3 -19.43 -10.61 -11.60
N LEU A 4 -18.38 -10.16 -10.89
CA LEU A 4 -18.13 -8.73 -10.66
C LEU A 4 -17.77 -8.01 -11.96
N VAL A 5 -16.97 -8.64 -12.81
CA VAL A 5 -16.62 -8.08 -14.13
C VAL A 5 -17.84 -8.02 -15.04
N ARG A 6 -18.55 -9.14 -15.18
CA ARG A 6 -19.63 -9.28 -16.16
C ARG A 6 -20.90 -8.54 -15.79
N GLU A 7 -21.26 -8.51 -14.51
CA GLU A 7 -22.56 -8.03 -14.06
C GLU A 7 -22.50 -6.73 -13.27
N LYS A 8 -21.32 -6.36 -12.76
CA LYS A 8 -21.15 -5.20 -11.87
C LYS A 8 -20.19 -4.14 -12.41
N GLY A 9 -19.61 -4.35 -13.59
CA GLY A 9 -18.70 -3.39 -14.23
C GLY A 9 -17.39 -3.16 -13.46
N VAL A 10 -16.97 -4.11 -12.62
CA VAL A 10 -15.69 -4.04 -11.90
C VAL A 10 -14.58 -4.51 -12.83
N ASN A 11 -13.56 -3.69 -13.09
CA ASN A 11 -12.47 -4.02 -14.01
C ASN A 11 -11.07 -4.09 -13.37
N SER A 12 -10.99 -3.96 -12.04
CA SER A 12 -9.72 -3.99 -11.31
C SER A 12 -9.87 -4.70 -9.97
N PHE A 13 -8.81 -5.39 -9.54
CA PHE A 13 -8.75 -6.13 -8.29
C PHE A 13 -7.48 -5.78 -7.53
N GLN A 14 -7.60 -5.56 -6.22
CA GLN A 14 -6.49 -5.22 -5.33
C GLN A 14 -6.02 -6.47 -4.57
N MET A 15 -4.71 -6.72 -4.60
CA MET A 15 -4.04 -7.78 -3.86
C MET A 15 -2.93 -7.20 -2.98
N PHE A 16 -2.57 -7.90 -1.91
CA PHE A 16 -1.54 -7.48 -0.96
C PHE A 16 -0.47 -8.55 -0.83
N MET A 17 0.80 -8.14 -0.88
CA MET A 17 1.96 -8.99 -0.57
C MET A 17 2.43 -8.85 0.89
N THR A 18 1.77 -7.97 1.62
CA THR A 18 2.00 -7.66 3.04
C THR A 18 0.70 -7.80 3.83
N TYR A 19 0.73 -7.43 5.12
CA TYR A 19 -0.32 -7.73 6.09
C TYR A 19 -0.48 -9.25 6.28
N LYS A 20 0.61 -9.87 6.74
CA LYS A 20 0.66 -11.29 7.10
C LYS A 20 -0.53 -11.63 8.03
N ASP A 21 -1.10 -12.81 7.81
CA ASP A 21 -2.27 -13.34 8.52
C ASP A 21 -3.60 -12.57 8.33
N LEU A 22 -3.63 -11.51 7.52
CA LEU A 22 -4.85 -10.74 7.22
C LEU A 22 -5.19 -10.70 5.73
N TYR A 23 -4.32 -10.11 4.91
CA TYR A 23 -4.59 -9.87 3.49
C TYR A 23 -3.50 -10.42 2.55
N MET A 24 -2.36 -10.81 3.12
CA MET A 24 -1.21 -11.29 2.37
C MET A 24 -1.54 -12.55 1.57
N LEU A 25 -1.36 -12.47 0.25
CA LEU A 25 -1.37 -13.63 -0.62
C LEU A 25 0.04 -14.18 -0.81
N ARG A 26 0.16 -15.51 -0.83
CA ARG A 26 1.40 -16.20 -1.19
C ARG A 26 1.61 -16.16 -2.69
N ASP A 27 2.85 -16.35 -3.14
CA ASP A 27 3.20 -16.29 -4.57
C ASP A 27 2.38 -17.27 -5.43
N SER A 28 2.07 -18.46 -4.92
CA SER A 28 1.22 -19.42 -5.61
C SER A 28 -0.21 -18.91 -5.81
N GLU A 29 -0.74 -18.17 -4.85
CA GLU A 29 -2.08 -17.58 -4.92
C GLU A 29 -2.07 -16.36 -5.86
N LEU A 30 -1.05 -15.51 -5.77
CA LEU A 30 -0.83 -14.41 -6.71
C LEU A 30 -0.76 -14.93 -8.15
N TYR A 31 -0.03 -16.01 -8.41
CA TYR A 31 0.03 -16.61 -9.74
C TYR A 31 -1.36 -16.98 -10.28
N GLN A 32 -2.21 -17.61 -9.45
CA GLN A 32 -3.57 -17.98 -9.87
C GLN A 32 -4.47 -16.76 -10.06
N VAL A 33 -4.39 -15.77 -9.17
CA VAL A 33 -5.20 -14.54 -9.26
C VAL A 33 -4.80 -13.72 -10.49
N LEU A 34 -3.51 -13.58 -10.79
CA LEU A 34 -3.04 -12.88 -11.99
C LEU A 34 -3.48 -13.60 -13.27
N ARG A 35 -3.47 -14.94 -13.27
CA ARG A 35 -4.03 -15.72 -14.38
C ARG A 35 -5.52 -15.45 -14.57
N ALA A 36 -6.29 -15.44 -13.48
CA ALA A 36 -7.72 -15.13 -13.52
C ALA A 36 -7.98 -13.70 -14.00
N CYS A 37 -7.23 -12.70 -13.52
CA CYS A 37 -7.32 -11.31 -13.97
C CYS A 37 -7.09 -11.18 -15.48
N ARG A 38 -6.06 -11.85 -16.00
CA ARG A 38 -5.80 -11.90 -17.46
C ARG A 38 -6.99 -12.49 -18.22
N ASP A 39 -7.51 -13.63 -17.78
CA ASP A 39 -8.56 -14.35 -18.50
C ASP A 39 -9.88 -13.56 -18.55
N ILE A 40 -10.15 -12.73 -17.54
CA ILE A 40 -11.34 -11.87 -17.47
C ILE A 40 -11.10 -10.43 -17.94
N GLY A 41 -9.89 -10.10 -18.40
CA GLY A 41 -9.53 -8.75 -18.86
C GLY A 41 -9.49 -7.67 -17.78
N ALA A 42 -9.20 -8.04 -16.53
CA ALA A 42 -9.12 -7.12 -15.40
C ALA A 42 -7.69 -6.68 -15.06
N ILE A 43 -7.55 -5.49 -14.48
CA ILE A 43 -6.27 -4.95 -14.01
C ILE A 43 -5.95 -5.50 -12.62
N ALA A 44 -4.79 -6.12 -12.48
CA ALA A 44 -4.26 -6.59 -11.21
C ALA A 44 -3.49 -5.48 -10.49
N ARG A 45 -4.11 -4.87 -9.47
CA ARG A 45 -3.48 -3.89 -8.57
C ARG A 45 -2.77 -4.62 -7.43
N VAL A 46 -1.50 -4.29 -7.16
CA VAL A 46 -0.72 -4.98 -6.14
C VAL A 46 0.00 -3.99 -5.23
N HIS A 47 -0.25 -4.13 -3.93
CA HIS A 47 0.55 -3.49 -2.88
C HIS A 47 1.76 -4.39 -2.59
N ALA A 48 2.94 -3.94 -3.01
CA ALA A 48 4.15 -4.75 -3.07
C ALA A 48 5.15 -4.39 -1.96
N GLU A 49 5.00 -5.02 -0.80
CA GLU A 49 6.03 -5.08 0.26
C GLU A 49 6.14 -6.52 0.74
N ASN A 50 7.34 -6.97 1.12
CA ASN A 50 7.52 -8.33 1.62
C ASN A 50 6.89 -8.50 3.01
N GLY A 51 5.69 -9.09 3.08
CA GLY A 51 4.93 -9.22 4.32
C GLY A 51 5.58 -10.03 5.44
N GLU A 52 6.40 -11.03 5.09
CA GLU A 52 7.14 -11.82 6.08
C GLU A 52 8.22 -10.95 6.74
N LEU A 53 9.02 -10.25 5.93
CA LEU A 53 10.08 -9.38 6.45
C LEU A 53 9.51 -8.14 7.17
N VAL A 54 8.37 -7.61 6.72
CA VAL A 54 7.64 -6.54 7.45
C VAL A 54 7.23 -7.02 8.84
N ALA A 55 6.72 -8.25 8.96
CA ALA A 55 6.27 -8.80 10.23
C ALA A 55 7.43 -9.00 11.20
N GLU A 56 8.56 -9.57 10.73
CA GLU A 56 9.76 -9.73 11.55
C GLU A 56 10.38 -8.37 11.91
N GLY A 57 10.52 -7.44 10.97
CA GLY A 57 11.07 -6.10 11.23
C GLY A 57 10.22 -5.30 12.22
N ALA A 58 8.89 -5.43 12.18
CA ALA A 58 8.01 -4.79 13.16
C ALA A 58 8.16 -5.38 14.57
N LYS A 59 8.36 -6.70 14.66
CA LYS A 59 8.63 -7.39 15.92
C LYS A 59 10.00 -6.99 16.47
N GLU A 60 11.04 -6.98 15.65
CA GLU A 60 12.38 -6.55 16.05
C GLU A 60 12.40 -5.11 16.57
N ALA A 61 11.74 -4.18 15.87
CA ALA A 61 11.63 -2.79 16.32
C ALA A 61 10.96 -2.68 17.70
N LEU A 62 9.88 -3.43 17.93
CA LEU A 62 9.20 -3.50 19.22
C LEU A 62 10.08 -4.10 20.33
N ASP A 63 10.80 -5.18 20.02
CA ASP A 63 11.70 -5.85 20.96
C ASP A 63 12.88 -4.94 21.37
N LEU A 64 13.29 -4.02 20.49
CA LEU A 64 14.26 -2.95 20.77
C LEU A 64 13.66 -1.75 21.55
N GLY A 65 12.35 -1.79 21.87
CA GLY A 65 11.66 -0.73 22.59
C GLY A 65 11.26 0.47 21.71
N ILE A 66 11.35 0.35 20.38
CA ILE A 66 10.93 1.39 19.44
C ILE A 66 9.41 1.29 19.31
N THR A 67 8.69 2.14 20.04
CA THR A 67 7.22 2.15 20.06
C THR A 67 6.59 3.40 19.45
N GLY A 68 7.40 4.37 19.02
CA GLY A 68 6.92 5.59 18.39
C GLY A 68 6.58 5.40 16.90
N PRO A 69 5.97 6.41 16.25
CA PRO A 69 5.58 6.34 14.84
C PRO A 69 6.75 6.08 13.89
N GLU A 70 7.97 6.48 14.25
CA GLU A 70 9.20 6.18 13.52
C GLU A 70 9.42 4.68 13.28
N GLY A 71 8.85 3.83 14.13
CA GLY A 71 8.87 2.38 13.95
C GLY A 71 8.30 1.93 12.60
N ILE A 72 7.38 2.67 11.96
CA ILE A 72 6.84 2.29 10.64
C ILE A 72 7.89 2.35 9.52
N GLU A 73 8.81 3.31 9.61
CA GLU A 73 9.87 3.50 8.60
C GLU A 73 11.01 2.52 8.86
N ILE A 74 11.40 2.36 10.12
CA ILE A 74 12.46 1.44 10.56
C ILE A 74 12.11 -0.02 10.26
N SER A 75 10.86 -0.44 10.52
CA SER A 75 10.44 -1.84 10.32
C SER A 75 10.25 -2.24 8.86
N ARG A 76 10.25 -1.28 7.93
CA ARG A 76 9.88 -1.51 6.52
C ARG A 76 10.81 -0.73 5.57
N PRO A 77 12.13 -0.97 5.61
CA PRO A 77 13.08 -0.28 4.73
C PRO A 77 12.75 -0.54 3.26
N GLU A 78 13.19 0.34 2.38
CA GLU A 78 12.76 0.33 0.97
C GLU A 78 13.12 -0.93 0.17
N GLU A 79 14.14 -1.66 0.60
CA GLU A 79 14.50 -2.95 0.01
C GLU A 79 13.37 -3.98 0.07
N LEU A 80 12.49 -3.94 1.08
CA LEU A 80 11.33 -4.82 1.19
C LEU A 80 10.26 -4.51 0.14
N GLU A 81 10.14 -3.24 -0.25
CA GLU A 81 9.25 -2.81 -1.33
C GLU A 81 9.84 -3.21 -2.69
N ALA A 82 11.14 -2.98 -2.87
CA ALA A 82 11.84 -3.31 -4.12
C ALA A 82 11.88 -4.82 -4.40
N GLU A 83 12.14 -5.65 -3.39
CA GLU A 83 12.11 -7.11 -3.51
C GLU A 83 10.73 -7.60 -3.95
N ALA A 84 9.68 -7.19 -3.23
CA ALA A 84 8.31 -7.60 -3.53
C ALA A 84 7.85 -7.09 -4.91
N THR A 85 8.24 -5.86 -5.28
CA THR A 85 8.01 -5.27 -6.60
C THR A 85 8.65 -6.12 -7.70
N HIS A 86 9.92 -6.48 -7.54
CA HIS A 86 10.62 -7.35 -8.49
C HIS A 86 9.95 -8.72 -8.61
N ARG A 87 9.58 -9.32 -7.47
CA ARG A 87 8.92 -10.62 -7.40
C ARG A 87 7.57 -10.62 -8.10
N VAL A 88 6.69 -9.66 -7.84
CA VAL A 88 5.37 -9.64 -8.50
C VAL A 88 5.47 -9.33 -9.99
N ILE A 89 6.40 -8.47 -10.42
CA ILE A 89 6.66 -8.25 -11.85
C ILE A 89 7.09 -9.55 -12.51
N THR A 90 7.90 -10.37 -11.83
CA THR A 90 8.31 -11.68 -12.34
C THR A 90 7.12 -12.62 -12.49
N ILE A 91 6.25 -12.72 -11.48
CA ILE A 91 5.03 -13.54 -11.53
C ILE A 91 4.11 -13.05 -12.66
N ALA A 92 3.84 -11.75 -12.74
CA ALA A 92 2.98 -11.12 -13.75
C ALA A 92 3.47 -11.40 -15.18
N ASN A 93 4.78 -11.30 -15.40
CA ASN A 93 5.39 -11.62 -16.68
C ASN A 93 5.24 -13.11 -17.04
N ARG A 94 5.32 -14.02 -16.06
CA ARG A 94 5.08 -15.46 -16.26
C ARG A 94 3.62 -15.79 -16.54
N THR A 95 2.67 -15.03 -16.01
CA THR A 95 1.24 -15.22 -16.27
C THR A 95 0.74 -14.47 -17.50
N HIS A 96 1.55 -13.58 -18.10
CA HIS A 96 1.15 -12.62 -19.13
C HIS A 96 -0.04 -11.75 -18.69
N CYS A 97 -0.04 -11.34 -17.42
CA CYS A 97 -1.04 -10.42 -16.88
C CYS A 97 -0.41 -9.02 -16.75
N PRO A 98 -1.08 -7.94 -17.21
CA PRO A 98 -0.65 -6.60 -16.86
C PRO A 98 -0.77 -6.41 -15.34
N VAL A 99 0.26 -5.83 -14.72
CA VAL A 99 0.27 -5.54 -13.29
C VAL A 99 0.36 -4.04 -13.04
N TYR A 100 -0.35 -3.57 -12.02
CA TYR A 100 -0.41 -2.17 -11.61
C TYR A 100 0.05 -2.06 -10.17
N LEU A 101 1.24 -1.50 -9.93
CA LEU A 101 1.78 -1.37 -8.57
C LEU A 101 1.26 -0.11 -7.90
N VAL A 102 0.68 -0.25 -6.72
CA VAL A 102 0.06 0.87 -6.00
C VAL A 102 1.01 1.45 -4.95
N ASN A 103 0.87 2.75 -4.69
CA ASN A 103 1.56 3.47 -3.62
C ASN A 103 3.10 3.32 -3.64
N VAL A 104 3.71 3.29 -4.83
CA VAL A 104 5.17 3.20 -4.96
C VAL A 104 5.82 4.38 -4.24
N SER A 105 6.64 4.09 -3.23
CA SER A 105 7.20 5.11 -2.34
C SER A 105 8.72 5.24 -2.39
N SER A 106 9.43 4.25 -2.91
CA SER A 106 10.91 4.24 -2.92
C SER A 106 11.53 4.42 -4.30
N MET A 107 12.75 4.93 -4.30
CA MET A 107 13.59 4.99 -5.50
C MET A 107 13.94 3.58 -5.98
N SER A 108 14.28 2.68 -5.05
CA SER A 108 14.60 1.28 -5.35
C SER A 108 13.47 0.54 -6.08
N ALA A 109 12.21 0.66 -5.64
CA ALA A 109 11.07 0.08 -6.37
C ALA A 109 10.86 0.77 -7.73
N GLY A 110 11.06 2.09 -7.79
CA GLY A 110 11.02 2.87 -9.04
C GLY A 110 12.02 2.37 -10.09
N ASP A 111 13.26 2.09 -9.69
CA ASP A 111 14.31 1.55 -10.57
C ASP A 111 13.94 0.16 -11.12
N VAL A 112 13.39 -0.71 -10.27
CA VAL A 112 12.91 -2.05 -10.69
C VAL A 112 11.79 -1.91 -11.73
N ILE A 113 10.84 -1.00 -11.52
CA ILE A 113 9.73 -0.74 -12.45
C ILE A 113 10.27 -0.18 -13.77
N ALA A 114 11.19 0.78 -13.72
CA ALA A 114 11.80 1.38 -14.90
C ALA A 114 12.55 0.32 -15.73
N ALA A 115 13.35 -0.53 -15.08
CA ALA A 115 14.06 -1.62 -15.72
C ALA A 115 13.11 -2.65 -16.37
N ALA A 116 12.01 -3.00 -15.68
CA ALA A 116 11.00 -3.90 -16.23
C ALA A 116 10.32 -3.33 -17.48
N LYS A 117 10.03 -2.02 -17.48
CA LYS A 117 9.47 -1.31 -18.64
C LYS A 117 10.44 -1.28 -19.81
N MET A 118 11.72 -1.02 -19.56
CA MET A 118 12.76 -1.08 -20.60
C MET A 118 12.87 -2.46 -21.26
N GLN A 119 12.54 -3.53 -20.53
CA GLN A 119 12.47 -4.90 -21.05
C GLN A 119 11.17 -5.22 -21.80
N GLY A 120 10.26 -4.25 -21.97
CA GLY A 120 8.97 -4.43 -22.65
C GLY A 120 7.91 -5.16 -21.82
N LYS A 121 8.12 -5.32 -20.50
CA LYS A 121 7.11 -5.92 -19.62
C LYS A 121 5.94 -4.97 -19.42
N VAL A 122 4.72 -5.51 -19.38
CA VAL A 122 3.49 -4.73 -19.20
C VAL A 122 3.28 -4.44 -17.71
N VAL A 123 3.92 -3.37 -17.23
CA VAL A 123 3.87 -2.92 -15.84
C VAL A 123 3.39 -1.47 -15.81
N TYR A 124 2.46 -1.19 -14.92
CA TYR A 124 1.99 0.14 -14.57
C TYR A 124 2.27 0.40 -13.09
N ALA A 125 2.30 1.66 -12.70
CA ALA A 125 2.54 2.03 -11.31
C ALA A 125 1.60 3.17 -10.90
N GLU A 126 1.61 3.50 -9.62
CA GLU A 126 0.94 4.62 -8.99
C GLU A 126 1.84 5.05 -7.85
N THR A 127 1.92 6.36 -7.63
CA THR A 127 2.48 6.90 -6.39
C THR A 127 1.43 7.79 -5.74
N THR A 128 1.62 8.19 -4.49
CA THR A 128 0.68 9.10 -3.84
C THR A 128 1.26 10.51 -3.81
N THR A 129 0.40 11.53 -3.65
CA THR A 129 0.87 12.89 -3.42
C THR A 129 1.82 12.96 -2.22
N ALA A 130 1.53 12.20 -1.16
CA ALA A 130 2.36 12.16 0.03
C ALA A 130 3.77 11.63 -0.29
N HIS A 131 3.89 10.52 -1.02
CA HIS A 131 5.19 9.96 -1.42
C HIS A 131 5.95 10.87 -2.39
N ALA A 132 5.25 11.54 -3.30
CA ALA A 132 5.86 12.43 -4.29
C ALA A 132 6.29 13.79 -3.72
N THR A 133 5.87 14.18 -2.51
CA THR A 133 6.10 15.54 -1.97
C THR A 133 6.62 15.60 -0.54
N LEU A 134 6.45 14.56 0.26
CA LEU A 134 6.84 14.53 1.68
C LEU A 134 8.00 13.55 1.91
N THR A 135 8.67 13.72 3.05
CA THR A 135 9.77 12.86 3.50
C THR A 135 9.42 12.18 4.82
N GLY A 136 10.11 11.07 5.13
CA GLY A 136 9.96 10.32 6.37
C GLY A 136 10.43 11.06 7.63
N LEU A 137 11.04 12.25 7.48
CA LEU A 137 11.48 13.08 8.61
C LEU A 137 10.31 13.45 9.54
N HIS A 138 9.08 13.50 9.02
CA HIS A 138 7.89 13.74 9.84
C HIS A 138 7.64 12.68 10.92
N TYR A 139 8.12 11.44 10.74
CA TYR A 139 7.99 10.38 11.75
C TYR A 139 8.82 10.63 13.00
N TYR A 140 9.88 11.41 12.89
CA TYR A 140 10.81 11.73 13.98
C TYR A 140 10.49 13.08 14.65
N HIS A 141 9.29 13.61 14.41
CA HIS A 141 8.82 14.84 15.03
C HIS A 141 8.60 14.64 16.55
N GLN A 142 8.93 15.65 17.36
CA GLN A 142 8.85 15.56 18.82
C GLN A 142 7.41 15.43 19.34
N ASP A 143 6.45 16.06 18.65
CA ASP A 143 5.03 15.82 18.90
C ASP A 143 4.58 14.50 18.26
N TRP A 144 4.15 13.57 19.11
CA TRP A 144 3.67 12.25 18.72
C TRP A 144 2.46 12.33 17.79
N PHE A 145 1.52 13.26 18.01
CA PHE A 145 0.32 13.38 17.19
C PHE A 145 0.67 13.85 15.78
N HIS A 146 1.61 14.78 15.66
CA HIS A 146 2.18 15.16 14.36
C HIS A 146 2.78 13.93 13.68
N ALA A 147 3.70 13.20 14.32
CA ALA A 147 4.36 12.06 13.71
C ALA A 147 3.37 10.95 13.29
N ALA A 148 2.38 10.66 14.14
CA ALA A 148 1.34 9.67 13.88
C ALA A 148 0.44 10.05 12.68
N ALA A 149 0.23 11.35 12.41
CA ALA A 149 -0.61 11.81 11.30
C ALA A 149 -0.02 11.49 9.91
N TYR A 150 1.28 11.24 9.82
CA TYR A 150 1.97 10.91 8.56
C TYR A 150 2.12 9.40 8.34
N VAL A 151 1.67 8.57 9.27
CA VAL A 151 1.79 7.10 9.18
C VAL A 151 0.97 6.60 8.01
N THR A 152 1.66 5.98 7.05
CA THR A 152 1.10 5.39 5.84
C THR A 152 1.99 4.23 5.40
N VAL A 153 1.50 3.42 4.46
CA VAL A 153 2.22 2.24 3.95
C VAL A 153 2.14 2.17 2.41
N PRO A 154 3.25 1.88 1.73
CA PRO A 154 4.62 1.88 2.26
C PRO A 154 4.99 3.24 2.90
N PRO A 155 5.92 3.32 3.86
CA PRO A 155 6.17 4.55 4.60
C PRO A 155 6.76 5.65 3.70
N LEU A 156 6.66 6.90 4.14
CA LEU A 156 7.44 8.01 3.58
C LEU A 156 8.93 7.71 3.81
N ARG A 157 9.77 7.94 2.80
CA ARG A 157 11.19 7.59 2.86
C ARG A 157 12.03 8.72 3.43
N LEU A 158 13.06 8.38 4.20
CA LEU A 158 13.98 9.36 4.80
C LEU A 158 14.88 10.06 3.78
N ASP A 159 15.24 9.37 2.69
CA ASP A 159 16.08 9.97 1.66
C ASP A 159 15.35 11.15 0.98
N THR A 160 15.93 12.33 1.11
CA THR A 160 15.40 13.60 0.59
C THR A 160 15.32 13.64 -0.93
N ASN A 161 16.05 12.78 -1.63
CA ASN A 161 16.00 12.69 -3.09
C ASN A 161 14.76 11.94 -3.60
N THR A 162 14.10 11.15 -2.73
CA THR A 162 12.98 10.28 -3.10
C THR A 162 11.87 11.03 -3.81
N SER A 163 11.40 12.14 -3.24
CA SER A 163 10.29 12.93 -3.80
C SER A 163 10.62 13.46 -5.20
N ALA A 164 11.82 14.02 -5.37
CA ALA A 164 12.28 14.52 -6.67
C ALA A 164 12.43 13.40 -7.70
N TYR A 165 12.95 12.25 -7.28
CA TYR A 165 13.08 11.07 -8.14
C TYR A 165 11.72 10.53 -8.59
N LEU A 166 10.76 10.36 -7.68
CA LEU A 166 9.40 9.90 -8.00
C LEU A 166 8.67 10.88 -8.93
N MET A 167 8.82 12.19 -8.70
CA MET A 167 8.32 13.22 -9.61
C MET A 167 8.96 13.12 -11.01
N SER A 168 10.24 12.76 -11.09
CA SER A 168 10.89 12.54 -12.38
C SER A 168 10.34 11.30 -13.11
N LEU A 169 9.99 10.23 -12.39
CA LEU A 169 9.36 9.04 -12.97
C LEU A 169 7.96 9.34 -13.52
N LEU A 170 7.18 10.14 -12.78
CA LEU A 170 5.89 10.67 -13.22
C LEU A 170 6.03 11.47 -14.52
N ALA A 171 6.98 12.41 -14.57
CA ALA A 171 7.22 13.25 -15.73
C ALA A 171 7.68 12.47 -16.98
N LYS A 172 8.46 11.40 -16.80
CA LYS A 172 8.98 10.56 -17.88
C LYS A 172 7.93 9.64 -18.53
N GLY A 173 6.67 9.71 -18.11
CA GLY A 173 5.61 8.88 -18.68
C GLY A 173 5.76 7.40 -18.28
N THR A 174 6.39 7.11 -17.15
CA THR A 174 6.06 5.91 -16.40
C THR A 174 4.60 6.14 -16.01
N PRO A 175 3.58 5.43 -16.53
CA PRO A 175 2.19 5.61 -16.08
C PRO A 175 2.12 5.27 -14.60
N CYS A 176 2.30 6.33 -13.82
CA CYS A 176 2.25 6.49 -12.38
C CYS A 176 1.06 7.45 -12.21
N GLY A 177 -0.11 6.95 -11.83
CA GLY A 177 -1.18 7.83 -11.37
C GLY A 177 -0.77 8.46 -10.03
N CYS A 178 -1.25 9.67 -9.72
CA CYS A 178 -1.24 10.18 -8.35
C CYS A 178 -2.62 9.95 -7.73
N SER A 179 -2.72 9.15 -6.66
CA SER A 179 -3.94 9.14 -5.84
C SER A 179 -3.91 10.29 -4.81
N THR A 180 -5.01 11.04 -4.73
CA THR A 180 -5.11 12.32 -4.01
C THR A 180 -5.63 12.20 -2.57
N HIS A 181 -5.75 10.99 -2.01
CA HIS A 181 -6.27 10.85 -0.64
C HIS A 181 -5.15 11.07 0.41
N PRO A 182 -5.42 11.87 1.47
CA PRO A 182 -4.45 12.10 2.54
C PRO A 182 -4.17 10.82 3.34
N PRO A 183 -3.03 10.71 4.06
CA PRO A 183 -2.87 9.67 5.07
C PRO A 183 -4.05 9.75 6.06
N PRO A 184 -4.56 8.62 6.58
CA PRO A 184 -5.75 8.62 7.41
C PRO A 184 -5.51 9.37 8.72
N ALA A 185 -5.87 10.65 8.75
CA ALA A 185 -6.25 11.32 9.97
C ALA A 185 -7.56 10.66 10.43
N TRP A 186 -7.45 9.76 11.41
CA TRP A 186 -8.51 9.03 12.08
C TRP A 186 -9.89 9.73 12.05
N VAL A 187 -10.74 9.39 11.09
CA VAL A 187 -12.16 9.74 11.09
C VAL A 187 -12.99 8.55 10.63
N LEU A 188 -13.69 7.97 11.60
CA LEU A 188 -14.97 7.28 11.39
C LEU A 188 -15.88 8.18 10.55
N ILE A 189 -16.24 7.76 9.34
CA ILE A 189 -17.55 8.10 8.78
C ILE A 189 -18.37 6.82 8.82
N SER A 190 -19.22 6.76 9.84
CA SER A 190 -20.30 5.81 9.97
C SER A 190 -21.17 5.85 8.70
N LEU A 191 -21.24 4.72 7.99
CA LEU A 191 -22.37 4.42 7.12
C LEU A 191 -23.52 3.99 8.06
N GLY A 192 -24.47 4.88 8.29
CA GLY A 192 -25.63 4.58 9.12
C GLY A 192 -26.56 5.75 9.33
N THR A 193 -27.29 6.15 8.29
CA THR A 193 -28.58 6.84 8.48
C THR A 193 -29.58 5.85 9.05
N LEU A 194 -29.97 5.99 10.33
CA LEU A 194 -31.34 5.73 10.87
C LEU A 194 -31.39 5.98 12.40
N PHE A 195 -31.64 7.24 12.80
CA PHE A 195 -32.38 7.72 14.01
C PHE A 195 -31.82 7.43 15.46
N PRO A 196 -32.23 8.19 16.52
CA PRO A 196 -31.28 9.03 17.27
C PRO A 196 -31.20 8.79 18.80
N ARG A 197 -30.16 9.39 19.41
CA ARG A 197 -30.04 10.01 20.75
C ARG A 197 -28.97 9.40 21.67
N HIS A 198 -28.12 10.31 22.12
CA HIS A 198 -27.01 10.26 23.10
C HIS A 198 -25.62 9.90 22.54
N PRO A 199 -24.64 10.84 22.60
CA PRO A 199 -23.25 10.51 22.34
C PRO A 199 -22.70 9.74 23.55
N VAL A 200 -22.45 8.46 23.38
CA VAL A 200 -21.53 7.73 24.26
C VAL A 200 -20.14 7.96 23.67
N VAL A 201 -19.36 8.83 24.32
CA VAL A 201 -17.94 8.99 24.01
C VAL A 201 -17.24 7.71 24.45
N TRP A 202 -16.84 6.87 23.50
CA TRP A 202 -15.98 5.74 23.78
C TRP A 202 -14.53 6.22 23.63
N VAL A 203 -13.89 6.52 24.76
CA VAL A 203 -12.44 6.71 24.85
C VAL A 203 -11.82 5.32 24.88
N PRO A 204 -11.00 4.91 23.89
CA PRO A 204 -10.24 3.68 24.03
C PRO A 204 -9.22 3.89 25.16
N HIS A 205 -9.42 3.20 26.28
CA HIS A 205 -8.38 3.00 27.27
C HIS A 205 -7.21 2.28 26.61
N PHE A 206 -6.08 2.97 26.40
CA PHE A 206 -4.78 2.34 26.18
C PHE A 206 -4.30 1.78 27.51
N LEU A 207 -4.78 0.59 27.86
CA LEU A 207 -4.23 -0.20 28.96
C LEU A 207 -3.09 -1.07 28.44
N GLY A 208 -1.89 -0.75 28.93
CA GLY A 208 -0.79 -1.65 29.28
C GLY A 208 -0.49 -2.84 28.37
N ALA A 209 0.73 -2.85 27.84
CA ALA A 209 1.39 -3.98 27.21
C ALA A 209 1.26 -5.28 28.04
N SER A 210 0.55 -6.27 27.50
CA SER A 210 0.73 -7.71 27.81
C SER A 210 -0.33 -8.56 27.10
N SER A 211 -0.19 -8.81 25.79
CA SER A 211 -0.86 -9.96 25.15
C SER A 211 -0.11 -10.37 23.87
N PRO A 212 0.28 -11.64 23.69
CA PRO A 212 0.86 -12.12 22.44
C PRO A 212 -0.21 -12.13 21.35
N GLY A 213 0.10 -11.60 20.16
CA GLY A 213 -0.78 -11.66 18.98
C GLY A 213 -1.50 -10.38 18.57
N ARG A 214 -1.12 -9.20 19.09
CA ARG A 214 -1.61 -7.91 18.57
C ARG A 214 -0.61 -7.31 17.58
N LEU A 215 -1.11 -6.88 16.42
CA LEU A 215 -0.38 -6.05 15.47
C LEU A 215 0.16 -4.79 16.14
N ALA A 216 1.35 -4.36 15.74
CA ALA A 216 2.00 -3.17 16.29
C ALA A 216 1.09 -1.93 16.20
N PRO A 217 1.15 -0.99 17.18
CA PRO A 217 0.17 0.09 17.29
C PRO A 217 0.12 1.05 16.10
N TRP A 218 1.12 1.01 15.21
CA TRP A 218 1.21 1.79 13.96
C TRP A 218 0.70 1.06 12.71
N VAL A 219 0.31 -0.22 12.78
CA VAL A 219 -0.20 -0.94 11.60
C VAL A 219 -1.67 -0.56 11.34
N PRO A 220 -2.02 0.00 10.17
CA PRO A 220 -3.41 0.31 9.84
C PRO A 220 -4.25 -0.97 9.85
N ARG A 221 -5.42 -0.93 10.52
CA ARG A 221 -6.30 -2.10 10.69
C ARG A 221 -7.18 -2.41 9.47
N THR A 222 -7.19 -1.54 8.47
CA THR A 222 -8.00 -1.69 7.25
C THR A 222 -7.27 -1.02 6.08
N PRO A 223 -6.90 -1.76 5.03
CA PRO A 223 -6.57 -1.16 3.75
C PRO A 223 -7.86 -0.77 3.03
N MET A 224 -7.88 0.41 2.39
CA MET A 224 -9.01 0.83 1.57
C MET A 224 -9.06 -0.01 0.28
N VAL A 225 -10.18 -0.71 0.09
CA VAL A 225 -10.52 -1.40 -1.17
C VAL A 225 -11.17 -0.37 -2.09
N TRP A 226 -10.53 -0.07 -3.23
CA TRP A 226 -11.07 0.86 -4.22
C TRP A 226 -11.71 0.11 -5.39
N VAL A 227 -12.95 0.47 -5.72
CA VAL A 227 -13.63 0.08 -6.96
C VAL A 227 -13.58 1.28 -7.89
N HIS A 228 -12.76 1.21 -8.96
CA HIS A 228 -12.86 2.17 -10.05
C HIS A 228 -14.01 1.75 -10.96
N HIS A 229 -15.06 2.57 -11.03
CA HIS A 229 -16.02 2.51 -12.13
C HIS A 229 -15.37 3.14 -13.36
N SER A 230 -15.37 2.43 -14.49
CA SER A 230 -15.04 3.04 -15.78
C SER A 230 -16.04 4.16 -16.07
N LEU A 231 -15.52 5.36 -16.34
CA LEU A 231 -16.30 6.37 -17.02
C LEU A 231 -16.53 5.87 -18.44
N ASP A 232 -17.77 5.59 -18.79
CA ASP A 232 -18.19 5.40 -20.17
C ASP A 232 -17.87 6.69 -20.93
N THR A 233 -16.82 6.66 -21.75
CA THR A 233 -16.65 7.64 -22.83
C THR A 233 -17.49 7.17 -24.00
N GLU A 234 -18.76 7.59 -24.03
CA GLU A 234 -19.51 7.71 -25.28
C GLU A 234 -19.17 9.05 -25.95
N LEU A 235 -18.88 8.94 -27.26
CA LEU A 235 -18.67 9.96 -28.30
C LEU A 235 -17.28 10.61 -28.41
#